data_AF-A0A3D4FGF8-F1
#
_entry.id   AF-A0A3D4FGF8-F1
#
_cell.length_a   1.000
_cell.length_b   1.000
_cell.length_c   1.000
_cell.angle_alpha   90.00
_cell.angle_beta   90.00
_cell.angle_gamma   90.00
#
_symmetry.space_group_name_H-M   'P 1'
#
loop_
_entity.id
_entity.type
_entity.pdbx_description
1 polymer ?
#
loop_
_entity_poly.entity_id
_entity_poly.type
_entity_poly.pdbx_seq_one_letter_code
_entity_poly.pdbx_strand_id
1 'polypeptide(L)'
;MVFGLKKSIIETIKKVSDIDLAIFSSNISSTRLNMLRDDIDMLDIIYKVDIVHFESLTKEGLIENIKNEGVVIYTSSLPQNN
;
A
#
# COMPACT_ATOMS: atom_id res chain seq x y z
N MET A 1 -4.67 -8.63 -6.22
CA MET A 1 -3.88 -7.74 -5.36
C MET A 1 -3.51 -6.51 -6.16
N VAL A 2 -4.20 -5.42 -5.84
CA VAL A 2 -4.02 -4.08 -6.35
C VAL A 2 -3.15 -3.35 -5.33
N PHE A 3 -2.27 -2.46 -5.78
CA PHE A 3 -1.46 -1.60 -4.93
C PHE A 3 -1.61 -0.18 -5.44
N GLY A 4 -2.26 0.69 -4.67
CA GLY A 4 -2.45 2.10 -5.02
C GLY A 4 -1.28 2.96 -4.56
N LEU A 5 -0.60 3.67 -5.46
CA LEU A 5 0.34 4.75 -5.13
C LEU A 5 -0.35 6.12 -5.32
N LYS A 6 -0.14 7.07 -4.41
CA LYS A 6 -0.51 8.48 -4.62
C LYS A 6 0.74 9.35 -4.77
N LYS A 7 0.76 10.23 -5.78
CA LYS A 7 1.70 11.36 -5.88
C LYS A 7 0.91 12.66 -5.71
N SER A 8 1.09 13.33 -4.58
CA SER A 8 0.55 14.68 -4.36
C SER A 8 1.41 15.72 -5.10
N ILE A 9 0.71 16.67 -5.73
CA ILE A 9 1.23 17.76 -6.56
C ILE A 9 2.31 18.57 -5.84
N ILE A 10 3.36 18.92 -6.59
CA ILE A 10 4.52 19.71 -6.17
C ILE A 10 4.09 21.17 -6.05
N GLU A 11 3.56 21.56 -4.89
CA GLU A 11 3.63 22.94 -4.42
C GLU A 11 3.88 22.92 -2.91
N THR A 12 5.11 23.26 -2.51
CA THR A 12 5.57 23.45 -1.13
C THR A 12 5.96 22.17 -0.34
N ILE A 13 7.24 21.81 -0.46
CA ILE A 13 8.12 21.12 0.51
C ILE A 13 7.43 20.58 1.79
N LYS A 14 6.93 19.34 1.73
CA LYS A 14 7.02 18.36 2.84
C LYS A 14 7.97 17.26 2.37
N LYS A 15 9.27 17.52 2.51
CA LYS A 15 10.38 16.79 1.84
C LYS A 15 10.70 15.40 2.40
N VAL A 16 9.80 14.80 3.18
CA VAL A 16 9.91 13.41 3.67
C VAL A 16 8.51 12.79 3.50
N SER A 17 8.09 12.58 2.26
CA SER A 17 6.75 12.03 2.01
C SER A 17 6.77 10.53 2.25
N ASP A 18 6.01 10.06 3.23
CA ASP A 18 5.68 8.65 3.43
C ASP A 18 4.96 8.12 2.17
N ILE A 19 5.43 7.01 1.60
CA ILE A 19 4.75 6.32 0.50
C ILE A 19 3.70 5.42 1.12
N ASP A 20 2.41 5.72 0.91
CA ASP A 20 1.33 4.82 1.33
C ASP A 20 1.12 3.69 0.32
N LEU A 21 1.15 2.44 0.79
CA LEU A 21 0.95 1.24 0.00
C LEU A 21 -0.21 0.41 0.56
N ALA A 22 -1.33 0.42 -0.16
CA ALA A 22 -2.48 -0.40 0.17
C ALA A 22 -2.39 -1.78 -0.51
N ILE A 23 -2.31 -2.85 0.29
CA ILE A 23 -2.31 -4.25 -0.15
C ILE A 23 -3.74 -4.75 -0.26
N PHE A 24 -4.18 -5.16 -1.45
CA PHE A 24 -5.49 -5.82 -1.61
C PHE A 24 -5.32 -7.35 -1.67
N SER A 25 -5.71 -8.06 -0.63
CA SER A 25 -5.70 -9.52 -0.62
C SER A 25 -6.78 -10.06 0.29
N SER A 26 -7.64 -10.93 -0.23
CA SER A 26 -8.69 -11.57 0.57
C SER A 26 -8.15 -12.53 1.63
N ASN A 27 -6.93 -13.05 1.47
CA ASN A 27 -6.38 -14.17 2.26
C ASN A 27 -4.93 -13.96 2.73
N ILE A 28 -4.42 -12.73 2.79
CA ILE A 28 -3.06 -12.52 3.32
C ILE A 28 -3.05 -12.72 4.84
N SER A 29 -2.12 -13.55 5.33
CA SER A 29 -1.91 -13.72 6.77
C SER A 29 -1.19 -12.51 7.37
N SER A 30 -1.42 -12.25 8.66
CA SER A 30 -0.70 -11.21 9.39
C SER A 30 0.82 -11.43 9.38
N THR A 31 1.27 -12.68 9.51
CA THR A 31 2.69 -13.05 9.38
C THR A 31 3.27 -12.64 8.03
N ARG A 32 2.58 -12.96 6.92
CA ARG A 32 3.07 -12.62 5.58
C ARG A 32 3.10 -11.11 5.36
N LEU A 33 2.09 -10.39 5.86
CA LEU A 33 2.04 -8.94 5.80
C LEU A 33 3.16 -8.29 6.62
N ASN A 34 3.50 -8.83 7.79
CA ASN A 34 4.60 -8.34 8.61
C ASN A 34 5.96 -8.60 7.96
N MET A 35 6.18 -9.80 7.39
CA MET A 35 7.40 -10.06 6.62
C MET A 35 7.57 -9.07 5.46
N LEU A 36 6.48 -8.73 4.76
CA LEU A 36 6.52 -7.72 3.71
C LEU A 36 6.90 -6.33 4.24
N ARG A 37 6.42 -5.96 5.43
CA ARG A 37 6.83 -4.70 6.08
C ARG A 37 8.31 -4.71 6.40
N ASP A 38 8.81 -5.80 7.01
CA ASP A 38 10.22 -5.95 7.33
C ASP A 38 11.10 -5.87 6.07
N ASP A 39 10.70 -6.54 4.99
CA ASP A 39 11.43 -6.52 3.70
C ASP A 39 11.52 -5.09 3.12
N ILE A 40 10.44 -4.31 3.24
CA ILE A 40 10.38 -2.94 2.73
C ILE A 40 11.17 -1.97 3.64
N ASP A 41 11.09 -2.13 4.96
CA ASP A 41 11.83 -1.32 5.93
C ASP A 41 13.35 -1.53 5.83
N MET A 42 13.80 -2.69 5.31
CA MET A 42 15.22 -2.97 5.06
C MET A 42 15.76 -2.39 3.75
N LEU A 43 14.92 -1.80 2.90
CA LEU A 43 15.38 -1.21 1.64
C LEU A 43 16.23 0.04 1.90
N ASP A 44 17.33 0.19 1.15
CA ASP A 44 18.16 1.40 1.17
C ASP A 44 17.50 2.52 0.35
N ILE A 45 16.35 2.99 0.84
CA ILE A 45 15.57 4.08 0.25
C ILE A 45 15.39 5.20 1.25
N ILE A 46 15.37 6.44 0.74
CA ILE A 46 15.21 7.64 1.56
C ILE A 46 13.77 7.88 2.01
N TYR A 47 12.82 7.05 1.55
CA TYR A 47 11.40 7.18 1.83
C TYR A 47 10.95 6.06 2.76
N LYS A 48 10.16 6.42 3.77
CA LYS A 48 9.39 5.44 4.52
C LYS A 48 8.19 4.99 3.69
N VAL A 49 7.84 3.72 3.78
CA VAL A 49 6.64 3.16 3.13
C VAL A 49 5.69 2.69 4.24
N ASP A 50 4.48 3.24 4.30
CA ASP A 50 3.43 2.73 5.18
C ASP A 50 2.59 1.69 4.44
N ILE A 51 2.47 0.51 5.01
CA ILE A 51 1.80 -0.63 4.38
C ILE A 51 0.52 -0.97 5.14
N VAL A 52 -0.61 -0.84 4.45
CA VAL A 52 -1.94 -1.16 5.00
C VAL A 52 -2.60 -2.31 4.26
N HIS A 53 -3.32 -3.16 4.99
CA HIS A 53 -4.14 -4.21 4.38
C HIS A 53 -5.54 -3.67 4.12
N PHE A 54 -5.90 -3.52 2.84
CA PHE A 54 -7.10 -2.82 2.41
C PHE A 54 -8.38 -3.45 2.96
N GLU A 55 -8.51 -4.78 2.89
CA GLU A 55 -9.70 -5.49 3.34
C GLU A 55 -9.91 -5.43 4.87
N SER A 56 -8.87 -5.07 5.63
CA SER A 56 -8.97 -4.86 7.08
C SER A 56 -9.38 -3.44 7.48
N LEU A 57 -9.43 -2.50 6.53
CA LEU A 57 -9.78 -1.12 6.82
C LEU A 57 -11.26 -0.97 7.13
N THR A 58 -11.58 -0.16 8.13
CA THR A 58 -12.96 0.15 8.54
C THR A 58 -13.34 1.61 8.32
N LYS A 59 -12.35 2.48 8.10
CA LYS A 59 -12.58 3.91 7.89
C LYS A 59 -13.00 4.18 6.45
N GLU A 60 -14.29 4.41 6.24
CA GLU A 60 -14.90 4.61 4.91
C GLU A 60 -14.18 5.67 4.06
N GLY A 61 -13.90 6.85 4.63
CA GLY A 61 -13.20 7.90 3.88
C GLY A 61 -11.77 7.51 3.43
N LEU A 62 -11.07 6.65 4.18
CA LEU A 62 -9.77 6.12 3.74
C LEU A 62 -9.93 5.12 2.59
N ILE A 63 -10.93 4.24 2.71
CA ILE A 63 -11.28 3.26 1.67
C ILE A 63 -11.62 3.96 0.35
N GLU A 64 -12.47 4.99 0.40
CA GLU A 64 -12.86 5.78 -0.77
C GLU A 64 -11.67 6.50 -1.38
N ASN A 65 -10.82 7.15 -0.57
CA ASN A 65 -9.62 7.81 -1.06
C ASN A 65 -8.67 6.84 -1.78
N ILE A 66 -8.44 5.64 -1.22
CA ILE A 66 -7.61 4.62 -1.87
C ILE A 66 -8.22 4.17 -3.21
N LYS A 67 -9.55 3.98 -3.26
CA LYS A 67 -10.24 3.57 -4.49
C LYS A 67 -10.23 4.65 -5.58
N ASN A 68 -10.36 5.92 -5.19
CA ASN A 68 -10.51 7.04 -6.12
C ASN A 68 -9.17 7.62 -6.58
N GLU A 69 -8.16 7.64 -5.70
CA GLU A 69 -6.87 8.30 -5.96
C GLU A 69 -5.69 7.33 -6.10
N GLY A 70 -5.86 6.06 -5.73
CA GLY A 70 -4.78 5.08 -5.78
C GLY A 70 -4.41 4.67 -7.20
N VAL A 71 -3.10 4.58 -7.49
CA VAL A 71 -2.58 4.13 -8.79
C VAL A 71 -2.06 2.69 -8.70
N VAL A 72 -2.62 1.79 -9.50
CA VAL A 72 -2.19 0.37 -9.55
C VAL A 72 -0.75 0.24 -10.03
N ILE A 73 0.16 -0.25 -9.18
CA ILE A 73 1.57 -0.46 -9.54
C ILE A 73 1.94 -1.92 -9.81
N TYR A 74 1.15 -2.88 -9.33
CA TYR A 74 1.36 -4.30 -9.59
C TYR A 74 0.03 -5.05 -9.51
N THR A 75 -0.11 -6.09 -10.33
CA THR A 75 -1.24 -7.02 -10.29
C THR A 75 -0.70 -8.43 -10.53
N SER A 76 -0.93 -9.34 -9.59
CA SER A 76 -0.63 -10.76 -9.80
C SER A 76 -1.70 -11.38 -10.69
N SER A 77 -1.30 -11.97 -11.81
CA SER A 77 -2.17 -12.74 -12.71
C SER A 77 -2.34 -14.20 -12.28
N LEU A 78 -1.72 -14.62 -11.16
CA LEU A 78 -1.83 -16.00 -10.69
C LEU A 78 -3.19 -16.23 -10.01
N PRO A 79 -3.90 -17.32 -10.35
CA PRO A 79 -5.18 -17.64 -9.73
C PRO A 79 -5.00 -17.87 -8.22
N GLN A 80 -5.84 -17.21 -7.43
CA GLN A 80 -5.92 -17.43 -5.99
C GLN A 80 -6.61 -18.78 -5.76
N ASN A 81 -5.83 -19.84 -5.63
CA ASN A 81 -6.36 -21.16 -5.26
C ASN A 81 -6.75 -21.12 -3.78
N ASN A 82 -8.04 -21.34 -3.51
CA ASN A 82 -8.61 -21.54 -2.18
C ASN A 82 -8.14 -22.87 -1.59
#